data_AF-A0A5N5D6P5-F1
#
_entry.id   AF-A0A5N5D6P5-F1
#
_cell.length_a   1.000
_cell.length_b   1.000
_cell.length_c   1.000
_cell.angle_alpha   90.00
_cell.angle_beta   90.00
_cell.angle_gamma   90.00
#
_symmetry.space_group_name_H-M   'P 1'
#
loop_
_entity.id
_entity.type
_entity.pdbx_description
1 polymer ?
#
loop_
_entity_poly.entity_id
_entity_poly.type
_entity_poly.pdbx_seq_one_letter_code
_entity_poly.pdbx_strand_id
1 'polypeptide(L)'
;MTSTILEALGYMDLLPFTLGRKSPCLNIWARHCRRSPRSEEDDHVEPVSGLPCSLIDAFAGIDDDDDGGGSEQRFWDWKGYPGEPLQCQLWEAYRFAGILDARARRRWPWRLSASASASSTQDSTVAAESGSASTTLVLSRLVSAVDALHRGIFLGSNGGSGGGDDGDGGRGLLVVNALVYPLWHAGVEIKSVDGLRRWHGLVDGWWALLAEREGEGRMRDLAWAYAACCEERRAGRDGPVDDIVRARGVEVALV
;
A
#
# COMPACT_ATOMS: atom_id res chain seq x y z
N MET A 1 -13.84 25.14 4.22
CA MET A 1 -14.70 24.02 3.78
C MET A 1 -14.37 23.48 2.38
N THR A 2 -13.49 24.11 1.59
CA THR A 2 -13.06 23.61 0.27
C THR A 2 -11.89 22.61 0.29
N SER A 3 -11.25 22.37 1.45
CA SER A 3 -10.06 21.49 1.59
C SER A 3 -10.38 20.01 1.40
N THR A 4 -11.51 19.52 1.92
CA THR A 4 -11.80 18.07 1.99
C THR A 4 -11.99 17.42 0.63
N ILE A 5 -12.63 18.10 -0.32
CA ILE A 5 -12.77 17.55 -1.69
C ILE A 5 -11.41 17.48 -2.38
N LEU A 6 -10.55 18.48 -2.17
CA LEU A 6 -9.22 18.52 -2.76
C LEU A 6 -8.29 17.48 -2.14
N GLU A 7 -8.40 17.24 -0.84
CA GLU A 7 -7.72 16.16 -0.13
C GLU A 7 -8.17 14.78 -0.64
N ALA A 8 -9.47 14.55 -0.77
CA ALA A 8 -10.01 13.30 -1.32
C ALA A 8 -9.55 13.05 -2.77
N LEU A 9 -9.64 14.08 -3.63
CA LEU A 9 -9.14 14.01 -5.01
C LEU A 9 -7.62 13.79 -5.05
N GLY A 10 -6.91 14.47 -4.15
CA GLY A 10 -5.47 14.33 -3.98
C GLY A 10 -5.07 12.91 -3.62
N TYR A 11 -5.77 12.29 -2.67
CA TYR A 11 -5.55 10.92 -2.23
C TYR A 11 -5.80 9.91 -3.35
N MET A 12 -6.92 10.03 -4.06
CA MET A 12 -7.25 9.13 -5.17
C MET A 12 -6.28 9.27 -6.38
N ASP A 13 -5.64 10.43 -6.54
CA ASP A 13 -4.67 10.70 -7.61
C ASP A 13 -3.24 10.22 -7.27
N LEU A 14 -3.01 9.71 -6.05
CA LEU A 14 -1.67 9.27 -5.63
C LEU A 14 -1.16 8.10 -6.46
N LEU A 15 0.11 8.16 -6.86
CA LEU A 15 0.70 7.14 -7.71
C LEU A 15 0.55 5.71 -7.14
N PRO A 16 0.85 5.45 -5.85
CA PRO A 16 0.79 4.11 -5.25
C PRO A 16 -0.57 3.44 -5.28
N PHE A 17 -1.66 4.21 -5.41
CA PHE A 17 -3.00 3.70 -5.19
C PHE A 17 -3.76 3.34 -6.47
N THR A 18 -3.08 3.30 -7.61
CA THR A 18 -3.68 2.79 -8.86
C THR A 18 -2.67 1.97 -9.63
N LEU A 19 -3.05 0.73 -9.92
CA LEU A 19 -2.28 -0.20 -10.74
C LEU A 19 -2.60 -0.04 -12.21
N GLY A 20 -1.59 -0.17 -13.06
CA GLY A 20 -1.75 -0.18 -14.52
C GLY A 20 -2.17 1.18 -15.08
N ARG A 21 -1.92 2.26 -14.32
CA ARG A 21 -2.34 3.62 -14.68
C ARG A 21 -1.90 3.97 -16.10
N LYS A 22 -2.84 4.47 -16.91
CA LYS A 22 -2.60 4.90 -18.30
C LYS A 22 -2.39 6.41 -18.43
N SER A 23 -3.01 7.18 -17.54
CA SER A 23 -2.82 8.63 -17.45
C SER A 23 -1.69 8.99 -16.48
N PRO A 24 -1.01 10.13 -16.67
CA PRO A 24 -0.10 10.64 -15.65
C PRO A 24 -0.88 11.11 -14.42
N CYS A 25 -0.32 10.94 -13.21
CA CYS A 25 -0.84 11.56 -12.00
C CYS A 25 -0.86 13.08 -12.14
N LEU A 26 -1.95 13.70 -11.68
CA LEU A 26 -2.07 15.16 -11.64
C LEU A 26 -1.25 15.79 -10.50
N ASN A 27 -0.77 14.95 -9.57
CA ASN A 27 -0.05 15.30 -8.36
C ASN A 27 -0.81 16.32 -7.51
N ILE A 28 -2.14 16.15 -7.42
CA ILE A 28 -3.02 17.10 -6.72
C ILE A 28 -2.59 17.24 -5.27
N TRP A 29 -2.31 16.13 -4.59
CA TRP A 29 -1.88 16.16 -3.19
C TRP A 29 -0.58 16.94 -3.00
N ALA A 30 0.46 16.60 -3.77
CA ALA A 30 1.76 17.26 -3.68
C ALA A 30 1.69 18.77 -3.98
N ARG A 31 0.79 19.18 -4.89
CA ARG A 31 0.66 20.59 -5.32
C ARG A 31 -0.23 21.44 -4.41
N HIS A 32 -1.24 20.84 -3.78
CA HIS A 32 -2.30 21.60 -3.13
C HIS A 32 -2.62 21.19 -1.69
N CYS A 33 -2.30 19.96 -1.29
CA CYS A 33 -2.64 19.41 0.03
C CYS A 33 -1.41 19.22 0.93
N ARG A 34 -0.24 18.99 0.33
CA ARG A 34 1.01 18.78 1.04
C ARG A 34 1.43 20.08 1.72
N ARG A 35 1.63 20.00 3.04
CA ARG A 35 2.12 21.11 3.87
C ARG A 35 3.38 20.63 4.57
N SER A 36 4.52 20.68 3.87
CA SER A 36 5.79 20.20 4.45
C SER A 36 6.63 21.39 4.95
N PRO A 37 7.08 21.39 6.23
CA PRO A 37 6.76 20.42 7.28
C PRO A 37 5.37 20.65 7.89
N ARG A 38 4.64 19.56 8.20
CA ARG A 38 3.40 19.64 8.99
C ARG A 38 3.78 19.80 10.45
N SER A 39 3.18 20.78 11.15
CA SER A 39 3.23 20.78 12.61
C SER A 39 2.30 19.68 13.15
N GLU A 40 2.54 19.22 14.38
CA GLU A 40 1.63 18.25 15.04
C GLU A 40 0.21 18.84 15.20
N GLU A 41 0.09 20.16 15.28
CA GLU A 41 -1.19 20.87 15.40
C GLU A 41 -1.95 20.96 14.06
N ASP A 42 -1.23 20.85 12.94
CA ASP A 42 -1.80 20.91 11.58
C ASP A 42 -2.06 19.53 10.96
N ASP A 43 -1.62 18.45 11.62
CA ASP A 43 -1.85 17.09 11.14
C ASP A 43 -3.21 16.58 11.57
N HIS A 44 -3.88 15.87 10.67
CA HIS A 44 -5.23 15.35 10.88
C HIS A 44 -5.43 14.07 10.08
N VAL A 45 -6.47 13.32 10.42
CA VAL A 45 -6.87 12.14 9.66
C VAL A 45 -7.74 12.58 8.48
N GLU A 46 -7.29 12.26 7.27
CA GLU A 46 -8.07 12.53 6.06
C GLU A 46 -9.31 11.61 6.04
N PRO A 47 -10.52 12.17 5.90
CA PRO A 47 -11.76 11.46 6.19
C PRO A 47 -12.13 10.36 5.19
N VAL A 48 -11.63 10.41 3.94
CA VAL A 48 -11.94 9.40 2.91
C VAL A 48 -11.08 8.15 3.08
N SER A 49 -9.78 8.33 3.28
CA SER A 49 -8.80 7.26 3.45
C SER A 49 -8.74 6.72 4.87
N GLY A 50 -9.07 7.55 5.86
CA GLY A 50 -8.82 7.25 7.27
C GLY A 50 -7.33 7.27 7.65
N LEU A 51 -6.46 7.83 6.81
CA LEU A 51 -5.01 7.93 7.03
C LEU A 51 -4.61 9.33 7.56
N PRO A 52 -3.56 9.43 8.39
CA PRO A 52 -3.00 10.71 8.78
C PRO A 52 -2.42 11.41 7.55
N CYS A 53 -2.69 12.70 7.40
CA CYS A 53 -2.21 13.46 6.25
C CYS A 53 -0.67 13.48 6.18
N SER A 54 0.04 13.43 7.30
CA SER A 54 1.50 13.27 7.34
C SER A 54 1.99 11.95 6.71
N LEU A 55 1.22 10.88 6.81
CA LEU A 55 1.52 9.61 6.14
C LEU A 55 1.22 9.70 4.64
N ILE A 56 0.13 10.38 4.28
CA ILE A 56 -0.22 10.65 2.88
C ILE A 56 0.84 11.55 2.20
N ASP A 57 1.41 12.51 2.93
CA ASP A 57 2.53 13.34 2.46
C ASP A 57 3.77 12.51 2.11
N ALA A 58 4.01 11.39 2.81
CA ALA A 58 5.09 10.46 2.46
C ALA A 58 4.79 9.73 1.14
N PHE A 59 3.55 9.24 0.94
CA PHE A 59 3.12 8.63 -0.32
C PHE A 59 3.13 9.61 -1.50
N ALA A 60 2.75 10.87 -1.28
CA ALA A 60 2.72 11.89 -2.32
C ALA A 60 4.08 12.21 -2.94
N GLY A 61 5.17 11.89 -2.24
CA GLY A 61 6.52 12.03 -2.74
C GLY A 61 7.26 10.71 -2.87
N ILE A 62 6.55 9.61 -3.13
CA ILE A 62 7.17 8.28 -3.27
C ILE A 62 8.09 8.15 -4.50
N ASP A 63 7.94 9.04 -5.48
CA ASP A 63 8.80 9.10 -6.67
C ASP A 63 9.73 10.32 -6.67
N ASP A 64 9.83 11.05 -5.56
CA ASP A 64 10.80 12.12 -5.42
C ASP A 64 12.18 11.46 -5.16
N ASP A 65 13.03 11.42 -6.18
CA ASP A 65 14.41 10.90 -6.07
C ASP A 65 15.41 11.98 -5.59
N ASP A 66 14.97 13.22 -5.39
CA ASP A 66 15.87 14.40 -5.41
C ASP A 66 16.57 14.79 -4.10
N ASP A 67 16.32 14.16 -2.94
CA ASP A 67 16.98 14.59 -1.69
C ASP A 67 17.41 13.43 -0.78
N GLY A 68 18.72 13.13 -0.78
CA GLY A 68 19.58 12.70 0.34
C GLY A 68 19.27 11.42 1.14
N GLY A 69 18.01 11.03 1.30
CA GLY A 69 17.56 9.79 1.96
C GLY A 69 16.56 8.98 1.12
N GLY A 70 16.05 9.57 0.04
CA GLY A 70 15.13 8.96 -0.92
C GLY A 70 13.75 8.59 -0.35
N SER A 71 12.83 8.26 -1.25
CA SER A 71 11.40 8.00 -0.95
C SER A 71 11.11 7.05 0.21
N GLU A 72 11.89 5.98 0.39
CA GLU A 72 11.74 5.03 1.49
C GLU A 72 11.95 5.69 2.88
N GLN A 73 12.91 6.60 3.01
CA GLN A 73 13.30 7.20 4.29
C GLN A 73 12.15 7.99 4.92
N ARG A 74 11.27 8.59 4.10
CA ARG A 74 10.10 9.33 4.59
C ARG A 74 9.14 8.45 5.38
N PHE A 75 9.00 7.18 5.01
CA PHE A 75 8.20 6.22 5.78
C PHE A 75 8.92 5.77 7.05
N TRP A 76 10.25 5.68 7.05
CA TRP A 76 11.03 5.40 8.26
C TRP A 76 10.97 6.54 9.27
N ASP A 77 11.05 7.79 8.79
CA ASP A 77 11.03 9.00 9.62
C ASP A 77 9.61 9.40 10.08
N TRP A 78 8.57 8.78 9.53
CA TRP A 78 7.20 9.03 9.95
C TRP A 78 7.02 8.65 11.43
N LYS A 79 6.67 9.65 12.24
CA LYS A 79 6.61 9.56 13.71
C LYS A 79 5.37 8.85 14.25
N GLY A 80 4.40 8.55 13.38
CA GLY A 80 3.08 8.10 13.79
C GLY A 80 2.11 9.26 14.02
N TYR A 81 0.86 8.92 14.31
CA TYR A 81 -0.20 9.83 14.70
C TYR A 81 -1.01 9.16 15.82
N PRO A 82 -1.58 9.90 16.80
CA PRO A 82 -2.41 9.32 17.85
C PRO A 82 -3.77 8.86 17.31
N GLY A 83 -4.21 7.65 17.66
CA GLY A 83 -5.49 7.09 17.24
C GLY A 83 -5.89 5.85 18.03
N GLU A 84 -7.06 5.30 17.71
CA GLU A 84 -7.54 4.05 18.29
C GLU A 84 -6.62 2.87 17.89
N PRO A 85 -6.57 1.78 18.68
CA PRO A 85 -5.65 0.67 18.42
C PRO A 85 -5.71 0.12 16.99
N LEU A 86 -6.92 -0.05 16.42
CA LEU A 86 -7.08 -0.53 15.05
C LEU A 86 -6.66 0.51 14.01
N GLN A 87 -6.88 1.80 14.27
CA GLN A 87 -6.40 2.86 13.38
C GLN A 87 -4.87 2.88 13.34
N CYS A 88 -4.21 2.74 14.50
CA CYS A 88 -2.76 2.63 14.58
C CYS A 88 -2.24 1.42 13.78
N GLN A 89 -2.91 0.26 13.86
CA GLN A 89 -2.52 -0.90 13.05
C GLN A 89 -2.71 -0.65 11.54
N LEU A 90 -3.78 0.03 11.14
CA LEU A 90 -4.01 0.40 9.74
C LEU A 90 -2.89 1.30 9.24
N TRP A 91 -2.53 2.34 10.00
CA TRP A 91 -1.50 3.29 9.60
C TRP A 91 -0.11 2.65 9.53
N GLU A 92 0.22 1.75 10.47
CA GLU A 92 1.45 0.95 10.40
C GLU A 92 1.44 0.00 9.20
N ALA A 93 0.31 -0.63 8.87
CA ALA A 93 0.19 -1.46 7.67
C ALA A 93 0.45 -0.65 6.39
N TYR A 94 -0.14 0.55 6.27
CA TYR A 94 0.15 1.45 5.15
C TYR A 94 1.60 1.89 5.12
N ARG A 95 2.19 2.27 6.26
CA ARG A 95 3.60 2.65 6.36
C ARG A 95 4.53 1.55 5.84
N PHE A 96 4.36 0.30 6.30
CA PHE A 96 5.19 -0.81 5.85
C PHE A 96 4.94 -1.18 4.39
N ALA A 97 3.70 -1.09 3.91
CA ALA A 97 3.39 -1.26 2.49
C ALA A 97 4.07 -0.19 1.63
N GLY A 98 4.09 1.07 2.08
CA GLY A 98 4.78 2.17 1.41
C GLY A 98 6.29 1.99 1.34
N ILE A 99 6.92 1.44 2.39
CA ILE A 99 8.34 1.04 2.36
C ILE A 99 8.60 -0.01 1.27
N LEU A 100 7.74 -1.03 1.18
CA LEU A 100 7.87 -2.06 0.15
C LEU A 100 7.64 -1.51 -1.26
N ASP A 101 6.66 -0.61 -1.42
CA ASP A 101 6.38 0.04 -2.70
C ASP A 101 7.55 0.93 -3.15
N ALA A 102 8.09 1.76 -2.25
CA ALA A 102 9.28 2.57 -2.53
C ALA A 102 10.47 1.71 -2.99
N ARG A 103 10.70 0.55 -2.34
CA ARG A 103 11.73 -0.42 -2.76
C ARG A 103 11.43 -1.04 -4.11
N ALA A 104 10.18 -1.38 -4.39
CA ALA A 104 9.76 -1.94 -5.69
C ALA A 104 9.98 -0.91 -6.82
N ARG A 105 9.64 0.35 -6.59
CA ARG A 105 9.84 1.46 -7.55
C ARG A 105 11.32 1.77 -7.81
N ARG A 106 12.18 1.65 -6.80
CA ARG A 106 13.64 1.76 -6.98
C ARG A 106 14.22 0.59 -7.79
N ARG A 107 13.70 -0.63 -7.59
CA ARG A 107 14.09 -1.79 -8.42
C ARG A 107 13.69 -1.58 -9.88
N TRP A 108 12.55 -0.93 -10.12
CA TRP A 108 11.99 -0.72 -11.45
C TRP A 108 11.63 0.76 -11.68
N PRO A 109 12.61 1.62 -12.02
CA PRO A 109 12.38 3.03 -12.31
C PRO A 109 11.47 3.14 -13.54
N TRP A 110 10.18 3.32 -13.30
CA TRP A 110 9.17 3.46 -14.34
C TRP A 110 9.28 4.79 -15.11
N ARG A 111 10.13 5.72 -14.62
CA ARG A 111 10.60 6.89 -15.37
C ARG A 111 11.99 6.62 -15.94
N LEU A 112 12.14 6.81 -17.25
CA LEU A 112 13.37 6.83 -18.07
C LEU A 112 13.70 5.57 -18.90
N SER A 113 12.73 5.04 -19.65
CA SER A 113 13.06 4.37 -20.93
C SER A 113 13.30 5.37 -22.08
N ALA A 114 13.85 6.56 -21.81
CA ALA A 114 14.16 7.53 -22.87
C ALA A 114 15.46 8.34 -22.69
N SER A 115 16.04 8.49 -21.51
CA SER A 115 17.35 9.14 -21.38
C SER A 115 17.92 9.00 -19.96
N ALA A 116 18.64 7.93 -19.69
CA ALA A 116 19.70 7.94 -18.69
C ALA A 116 20.65 6.78 -19.00
N SER A 117 21.78 7.16 -19.54
CA SER A 117 22.96 6.33 -19.75
C SER A 117 23.24 5.49 -18.52
N ALA A 118 23.38 4.18 -18.74
CA ALA A 118 23.91 3.27 -17.75
C ALA A 118 25.22 3.83 -17.18
N SER A 119 25.22 4.13 -15.88
CA SER A 119 26.44 4.15 -15.09
C SER A 119 26.30 3.07 -14.03
N SER A 120 26.95 1.94 -14.31
CA SER A 120 27.21 0.86 -13.38
C SER A 120 28.14 1.34 -12.27
N THR A 121 27.96 0.92 -11.02
CA THR A 121 29.08 0.57 -10.14
C THR A 121 28.65 -0.51 -9.15
N GLN A 122 29.53 -1.50 -9.00
CA GLN A 122 29.44 -2.71 -8.20
C GLN A 122 29.47 -2.38 -6.70
N ASP A 123 28.46 -2.83 -5.96
CA ASP A 123 28.55 -3.13 -4.51
C ASP A 123 27.44 -4.11 -4.06
N SER A 124 27.13 -5.08 -4.93
CA SER A 124 25.80 -5.71 -4.98
C SER A 124 25.58 -6.92 -4.07
N THR A 125 26.57 -7.44 -3.35
CA THR A 125 26.39 -8.68 -2.56
C THR A 125 25.98 -8.41 -1.12
N VAL A 126 26.66 -7.51 -0.41
CA VAL A 126 26.37 -7.20 1.01
C VAL A 126 25.10 -6.33 1.15
N ALA A 127 24.87 -5.41 0.21
CA ALA A 127 23.67 -4.59 0.16
C ALA A 127 22.41 -5.41 -0.19
N ALA A 128 22.53 -6.43 -1.04
CA ALA A 128 21.41 -7.30 -1.40
C ALA A 128 20.99 -8.21 -0.22
N GLU A 129 21.95 -8.76 0.53
CA GLU A 129 21.67 -9.58 1.73
C GLU A 129 21.05 -8.73 2.85
N SER A 130 21.59 -7.53 3.09
CA SER A 130 21.06 -6.59 4.09
C SER A 130 19.67 -6.07 3.69
N GLY A 131 19.44 -5.80 2.40
CA GLY A 131 18.14 -5.42 1.85
C GLY A 131 17.10 -6.54 1.93
N SER A 132 17.51 -7.80 1.72
CA SER A 132 16.65 -8.99 1.82
C SER A 132 16.23 -9.28 3.27
N ALA A 133 17.17 -9.19 4.23
CA ALA A 133 16.87 -9.33 5.65
C ALA A 133 15.95 -8.19 6.15
N SER A 134 16.21 -6.96 5.71
CA SER A 134 15.34 -5.80 5.98
C SER A 134 13.95 -5.95 5.35
N THR A 135 13.84 -6.51 4.15
CA THR A 135 12.55 -6.77 3.48
C THR A 135 11.75 -7.85 4.20
N THR A 136 12.42 -8.92 4.65
CA THR A 136 11.78 -9.94 5.49
C THR A 136 11.21 -9.33 6.77
N LEU A 137 11.96 -8.43 7.42
CA LEU A 137 11.48 -7.75 8.64
C LEU A 137 10.29 -6.83 8.36
N VAL A 138 10.38 -5.95 7.36
CA VAL A 138 9.28 -5.03 6.99
C VAL A 138 8.02 -5.81 6.64
N LEU A 139 8.16 -6.82 5.77
CA LEU A 139 7.06 -7.68 5.40
C LEU A 139 6.51 -8.44 6.62
N SER A 140 7.38 -8.82 7.56
CA SER A 140 6.92 -9.51 8.75
C SER A 140 6.00 -8.64 9.62
N ARG A 141 6.35 -7.35 9.72
CA ARG A 141 5.59 -6.33 10.45
C ARG A 141 4.30 -5.98 9.73
N LEU A 142 4.34 -5.85 8.40
CA LEU A 142 3.16 -5.64 7.58
C LEU A 142 2.12 -6.76 7.79
N VAL A 143 2.53 -8.03 7.65
CA VAL A 143 1.63 -9.18 7.84
C VAL A 143 1.09 -9.21 9.27
N SER A 144 1.90 -8.87 10.28
CA SER A 144 1.43 -8.79 11.66
C SER A 144 0.37 -7.69 11.87
N ALA A 145 0.54 -6.52 11.27
CA ALA A 145 -0.42 -5.42 11.36
C ALA A 145 -1.74 -5.79 10.65
N VAL A 146 -1.65 -6.41 9.47
CA VAL A 146 -2.81 -6.92 8.73
C VAL A 146 -3.53 -8.04 9.49
N ASP A 147 -2.82 -8.96 10.14
CA ASP A 147 -3.44 -10.01 10.99
C ASP A 147 -4.21 -9.39 12.16
N ALA A 148 -3.62 -8.38 12.83
CA ALA A 148 -4.28 -7.68 13.93
C ALA A 148 -5.56 -6.97 13.46
N LEU A 149 -5.53 -6.32 12.29
CA LEU A 149 -6.71 -5.71 11.67
C LEU A 149 -7.75 -6.77 11.34
N HIS A 150 -7.35 -7.84 10.64
CA HIS A 150 -8.26 -8.92 10.28
C HIS A 150 -8.93 -9.53 11.52
N ARG A 151 -8.17 -9.80 12.58
CA ARG A 151 -8.75 -10.28 13.84
C ARG A 151 -9.68 -9.24 14.48
N GLY A 152 -9.27 -7.98 14.55
CA GLY A 152 -10.07 -6.92 15.15
C GLY A 152 -11.41 -6.71 14.45
N ILE A 153 -11.41 -6.76 13.11
CA ILE A 153 -12.59 -6.56 12.27
C ILE A 153 -13.48 -7.80 12.26
N PHE A 154 -12.92 -8.98 12.01
CA PHE A 154 -13.69 -10.20 11.77
C PHE A 154 -14.04 -10.96 13.06
N LEU A 155 -13.21 -10.92 14.11
CA LEU A 155 -13.55 -11.53 15.41
C LEU A 155 -14.37 -10.58 16.30
N GLY A 156 -14.18 -9.26 16.15
CA GLY A 156 -14.99 -8.24 16.84
C GLY A 156 -16.45 -8.26 16.39
N SER A 157 -16.71 -8.51 15.10
CA SER A 157 -18.06 -8.61 14.53
C SER A 157 -18.85 -9.84 14.99
N ASN A 158 -18.18 -10.90 15.48
CA ASN A 158 -18.84 -12.14 15.91
C ASN A 158 -19.00 -12.28 17.44
N GLY A 159 -18.48 -11.32 18.23
CA GLY A 159 -18.46 -11.39 19.70
C GLY A 159 -19.46 -10.48 20.42
N GLY A 160 -20.26 -9.67 19.71
CA GLY A 160 -21.23 -8.73 20.27
C GLY A 160 -22.66 -9.28 20.25
N SER A 161 -23.20 -9.55 21.42
CA SER A 161 -24.57 -10.01 21.68
C SER A 161 -25.66 -9.19 20.99
N GLY A 162 -26.75 -9.87 20.63
CA GLY A 162 -27.94 -9.36 19.94
C GLY A 162 -28.39 -7.95 20.30
N GLY A 163 -28.65 -7.16 19.27
CA GLY A 163 -29.33 -5.88 19.31
C GLY A 163 -29.32 -5.30 17.90
N GLY A 164 -30.46 -5.40 17.21
CA GLY A 164 -30.60 -4.92 15.85
C GLY A 164 -30.28 -3.43 15.74
N ASP A 165 -29.43 -3.08 14.77
CA ASP A 165 -29.43 -1.78 14.13
C ASP A 165 -28.85 -1.92 12.72
N ASP A 166 -29.68 -1.64 11.72
CA ASP A 166 -29.40 -1.75 10.29
C ASP A 166 -28.45 -0.62 9.81
N GLY A 167 -27.24 -0.55 10.39
CA GLY A 167 -26.28 0.53 10.13
C GLY A 167 -24.80 0.12 10.01
N ASP A 168 -24.43 -1.13 10.35
CA ASP A 168 -23.01 -1.54 10.45
C ASP A 168 -22.39 -2.06 9.12
N GLY A 169 -23.22 -2.32 8.10
CA GLY A 169 -22.75 -2.82 6.80
C GLY A 169 -21.76 -1.89 6.07
N GLY A 170 -21.87 -0.58 6.29
CA GLY A 170 -20.98 0.41 5.67
C GLY A 170 -19.62 0.53 6.35
N ARG A 171 -19.54 0.32 7.66
CA ARG A 171 -18.27 0.38 8.42
C ARG A 171 -17.36 -0.79 8.08
N GLY A 172 -17.92 -1.99 7.92
CA GLY A 172 -17.18 -3.15 7.46
C GLY A 172 -16.58 -2.95 6.06
N LEU A 173 -17.33 -2.35 5.12
CA LEU A 173 -16.88 -2.12 3.75
C LEU A 173 -15.75 -1.08 3.65
N LEU A 174 -15.84 0.04 4.40
CA LEU A 174 -14.80 1.08 4.39
C LEU A 174 -13.46 0.55 4.92
N VAL A 175 -13.49 -0.27 5.98
CA VAL A 175 -12.27 -0.87 6.52
C VAL A 175 -11.73 -1.96 5.59
N VAL A 176 -12.59 -2.73 4.92
CA VAL A 176 -12.19 -3.70 3.91
C VAL A 176 -11.47 -3.02 2.73
N ASN A 177 -11.98 -1.88 2.26
CA ASN A 177 -11.33 -1.10 1.20
C ASN A 177 -9.95 -0.56 1.62
N ALA A 178 -9.84 -0.09 2.86
CA ALA A 178 -8.56 0.36 3.40
C ALA A 178 -7.52 -0.78 3.53
N LEU A 179 -7.93 -2.05 3.53
CA LEU A 179 -6.99 -3.17 3.59
C LEU A 179 -6.44 -3.58 2.22
N VAL A 180 -7.05 -3.16 1.11
CA VAL A 180 -6.67 -3.60 -0.24
C VAL A 180 -5.20 -3.25 -0.53
N TYR A 181 -4.79 -2.00 -0.28
CA TYR A 181 -3.41 -1.56 -0.54
C TYR A 181 -2.36 -2.30 0.31
N PRO A 182 -2.46 -2.36 1.65
CA PRO A 182 -1.49 -3.12 2.46
C PRO A 182 -1.46 -4.61 2.14
N LEU A 183 -2.64 -5.21 1.90
CA LEU A 183 -2.76 -6.64 1.61
C LEU A 183 -2.19 -7.00 0.24
N TRP A 184 -2.35 -6.12 -0.75
CA TRP A 184 -1.72 -6.24 -2.06
C TRP A 184 -0.20 -6.36 -1.93
N HIS A 185 0.44 -5.39 -1.27
CA HIS A 185 1.90 -5.39 -1.10
C HIS A 185 2.39 -6.57 -0.25
N ALA A 186 1.63 -6.95 0.78
CA ALA A 186 1.94 -8.13 1.57
C ALA A 186 1.94 -9.40 0.69
N GLY A 187 0.89 -9.62 -0.09
CA GLY A 187 0.71 -10.87 -0.82
C GLY A 187 1.59 -11.00 -2.07
N VAL A 188 1.90 -9.90 -2.76
CA VAL A 188 2.85 -9.93 -3.89
C VAL A 188 4.28 -10.15 -3.40
N GLU A 189 4.75 -9.37 -2.42
CA GLU A 189 6.15 -9.45 -1.97
C GLU A 189 6.44 -10.74 -1.19
N ILE A 190 5.46 -11.30 -0.46
CA ILE A 190 5.69 -12.55 0.30
C ILE A 190 6.01 -13.74 -0.58
N LYS A 191 5.56 -13.76 -1.84
CA LYS A 191 5.91 -14.83 -2.78
C LYS A 191 7.39 -14.85 -3.15
N SER A 192 8.09 -13.73 -2.98
CA SER A 192 9.53 -13.61 -3.22
C SER A 192 10.41 -13.95 -2.01
N VAL A 193 9.82 -14.08 -0.81
CA VAL A 193 10.56 -14.27 0.45
C VAL A 193 10.36 -15.70 0.98
N ASP A 194 11.37 -16.55 0.76
CA ASP A 194 11.34 -17.97 1.14
C ASP A 194 11.16 -18.21 2.65
N GLY A 195 11.72 -17.33 3.49
CA GLY A 195 11.66 -17.43 4.95
C GLY A 195 10.26 -17.24 5.55
N LEU A 196 9.30 -16.71 4.77
CA LEU A 196 7.93 -16.45 5.19
C LEU A 196 6.91 -17.33 4.47
N ARG A 197 7.33 -18.46 3.86
CA ARG A 197 6.43 -19.40 3.17
C ARG A 197 5.21 -19.84 3.99
N ARG A 198 5.38 -20.04 5.30
CA ARG A 198 4.29 -20.38 6.22
C ARG A 198 3.15 -19.35 6.27
N TRP A 199 3.41 -18.11 5.85
CA TRP A 199 2.44 -17.02 5.85
C TRP A 199 1.76 -16.82 4.50
N HIS A 200 2.16 -17.55 3.45
CA HIS A 200 1.54 -17.47 2.13
C HIS A 200 0.05 -17.80 2.21
N GLY A 201 -0.31 -18.92 2.86
CA GLY A 201 -1.70 -19.34 3.01
C GLY A 201 -2.54 -18.41 3.88
N LEU A 202 -1.90 -17.73 4.84
CA LEU A 202 -2.56 -16.73 5.69
C LEU A 202 -3.00 -15.52 4.85
N VAL A 203 -2.06 -14.95 4.08
CA VAL A 203 -2.33 -13.79 3.22
C VAL A 203 -3.28 -14.14 2.08
N ASP A 204 -3.12 -15.31 1.46
CA ASP A 204 -4.03 -15.79 0.42
C ASP A 204 -5.46 -16.00 0.98
N GLY A 205 -5.58 -16.46 2.22
CA GLY A 205 -6.86 -16.60 2.92
C GLY A 205 -7.56 -15.26 3.16
N TRP A 206 -6.82 -14.23 3.59
CA TRP A 206 -7.38 -12.88 3.75
C TRP A 206 -7.84 -12.28 2.42
N TRP A 207 -7.07 -12.51 1.35
CA TRP A 207 -7.45 -12.02 0.03
C TRP A 207 -8.72 -12.71 -0.49
N ALA A 208 -8.86 -14.02 -0.28
CA ALA A 208 -10.08 -14.75 -0.60
C ALA A 208 -11.30 -14.22 0.16
N LEU A 209 -11.16 -13.97 1.47
CA LEU A 209 -12.23 -13.38 2.29
C LEU A 209 -12.62 -11.97 1.83
N LEU A 210 -11.65 -11.18 1.38
CA LEU A 210 -11.90 -9.85 0.81
C LEU A 210 -12.65 -9.97 -0.53
N ALA A 211 -12.26 -10.94 -1.35
CA ALA A 211 -12.89 -11.21 -2.64
C ALA A 211 -14.35 -11.71 -2.52
N GLU A 212 -14.66 -12.45 -1.46
CA GLU A 212 -16.02 -12.94 -1.20
C GLU A 212 -16.98 -11.84 -0.71
N ARG A 213 -16.46 -10.77 -0.07
CA ARG A 213 -17.28 -9.69 0.49
C ARG A 213 -17.60 -8.56 -0.48
N GLU A 214 -16.72 -8.25 -1.41
CA GLU A 214 -16.96 -7.25 -2.45
C GLU A 214 -17.59 -7.92 -3.68
N GLY A 215 -18.77 -7.46 -4.08
CA GLY A 215 -19.49 -7.99 -5.24
C GLY A 215 -18.75 -7.88 -6.59
N GLU A 216 -19.39 -8.40 -7.64
CA GLU A 216 -18.78 -8.57 -8.97
C GLU A 216 -18.39 -7.24 -9.65
N GLY A 217 -17.09 -7.03 -9.87
CA GLY A 217 -16.56 -5.85 -10.58
C GLY A 217 -15.10 -5.57 -10.23
N ARG A 218 -14.84 -4.47 -9.51
CA ARG A 218 -13.49 -4.04 -9.10
C ARG A 218 -12.69 -5.16 -8.43
N MET A 219 -13.34 -5.92 -7.54
CA MET A 219 -12.65 -6.96 -6.80
C MET A 219 -12.26 -8.16 -7.67
N ARG A 220 -12.98 -8.41 -8.77
CA ARG A 220 -12.60 -9.42 -9.76
C ARG A 220 -11.32 -9.01 -10.50
N ASP A 221 -11.22 -7.76 -10.88
CA ASP A 221 -10.02 -7.22 -11.56
C ASP A 221 -8.82 -7.20 -10.61
N LEU A 222 -9.03 -6.81 -9.34
CA LEU A 222 -8.02 -6.90 -8.28
C LEU A 222 -7.58 -8.34 -8.04
N ALA A 223 -8.51 -9.27 -7.90
CA ALA A 223 -8.21 -10.68 -7.63
C ALA A 223 -7.42 -11.31 -8.79
N TRP A 224 -7.80 -10.98 -10.03
CA TRP A 224 -7.04 -11.39 -11.19
C TRP A 224 -5.62 -10.80 -11.20
N ALA A 225 -5.50 -9.48 -11.01
CA ALA A 225 -4.21 -8.79 -11.00
C ALA A 225 -3.29 -9.36 -9.93
N TYR A 226 -3.85 -9.63 -8.74
CA TYR A 226 -3.15 -10.25 -7.62
C TYR A 226 -2.63 -11.63 -7.98
N ALA A 227 -3.49 -12.50 -8.54
CA ALA A 227 -3.11 -13.84 -8.95
C ALA A 227 -1.99 -13.81 -10.00
N ALA A 228 -2.11 -12.97 -11.03
CA ALA A 228 -1.10 -12.81 -12.07
C ALA A 228 0.26 -12.35 -11.50
N CYS A 229 0.26 -11.33 -10.63
CA CYS A 229 1.49 -10.86 -9.99
C CYS A 229 2.11 -11.93 -9.09
N CYS A 230 1.29 -12.68 -8.34
CA CYS A 230 1.77 -13.77 -7.50
C CYS A 230 2.38 -14.92 -8.31
N GLU A 231 1.83 -15.24 -9.49
CA GLU A 231 2.38 -16.25 -10.40
C GLU A 231 3.76 -15.84 -10.95
N GLU A 232 3.89 -14.60 -11.40
CA GLU A 232 5.17 -14.06 -11.87
C GLU A 232 6.24 -14.11 -10.78
N ARG A 233 5.89 -13.64 -9.57
CA ARG A 233 6.79 -13.67 -8.41
C ARG A 233 7.21 -15.09 -8.03
N ARG A 234 6.28 -16.06 -8.02
CA ARG A 234 6.59 -17.48 -7.74
C ARG A 234 7.49 -18.10 -8.80
N ALA A 235 7.36 -17.67 -10.06
CA ALA A 235 8.20 -18.13 -11.15
C ALA A 235 9.61 -17.50 -11.14
N GLY A 236 9.92 -16.66 -10.14
CA GLY A 236 11.18 -15.91 -10.06
C GLY A 236 11.30 -14.82 -11.13
N ARG A 237 10.20 -14.50 -11.82
CA ARG A 237 10.16 -13.37 -12.76
C ARG A 237 9.87 -12.12 -11.95
N ASP A 238 10.85 -11.23 -11.91
CA ASP A 238 10.71 -9.91 -11.30
C ASP A 238 10.45 -8.90 -12.43
N GLY A 239 9.45 -8.06 -12.24
CA GLY A 239 9.03 -7.06 -13.21
C GLY A 239 8.09 -6.05 -12.57
N PRO A 240 7.94 -4.86 -13.17
CA PRO A 240 7.03 -3.84 -12.68
C PRO A 240 5.60 -4.36 -12.71
N VAL A 241 4.97 -4.38 -11.54
CA VAL A 241 3.56 -4.78 -11.34
C VAL A 241 2.63 -4.01 -12.29
N ASP A 242 2.89 -2.72 -12.47
CA ASP A 242 2.11 -1.87 -13.37
C ASP A 242 2.11 -2.36 -14.82
N ASP A 243 3.20 -2.95 -15.31
CA ASP A 243 3.26 -3.44 -16.68
C ASP A 243 2.46 -4.73 -16.86
N ILE A 244 2.44 -5.60 -15.84
CA ILE A 244 1.61 -6.82 -15.84
C ILE A 244 0.13 -6.45 -15.96
N VAL A 245 -0.30 -5.45 -15.19
CA VAL A 245 -1.69 -4.96 -15.19
C VAL A 245 -2.01 -4.20 -16.48
N ARG A 246 -1.09 -3.31 -16.92
CA ARG A 246 -1.26 -2.50 -18.14
C ARG A 246 -1.29 -3.33 -19.42
N ALA A 247 -0.51 -4.41 -19.50
CA ALA A 247 -0.49 -5.32 -20.66
C ALA A 247 -1.86 -5.92 -20.98
N ARG A 248 -2.79 -5.93 -20.01
CA ARG A 248 -4.17 -6.40 -20.18
C ARG A 248 -5.19 -5.28 -20.36
N GLY A 249 -4.75 -4.04 -20.39
CA GLY A 249 -5.60 -2.88 -20.62
C GLY A 249 -6.49 -2.51 -19.44
N VAL A 250 -6.19 -3.00 -18.23
CA VAL A 250 -6.95 -2.73 -17.00
C VAL A 250 -6.24 -1.63 -16.20
N GLU A 251 -7.02 -0.78 -15.54
CA GLU A 251 -6.56 0.19 -14.54
C GLU A 251 -7.40 -0.02 -13.28
N VAL A 252 -6.75 -0.25 -12.13
CA VAL A 252 -7.44 -0.66 -10.91
C VAL A 252 -6.97 0.15 -9.71
N ALA A 253 -7.90 0.78 -9.01
CA ALA A 253 -7.62 1.47 -7.76
C ALA A 253 -7.46 0.47 -6.61
N LEU A 254 -6.42 0.68 -5.78
CA LEU A 254 -6.17 -0.07 -4.54
C LEU A 254 -6.82 0.57 -3.31
N VAL A 255 -7.61 1.63 -3.51
CA VAL A 255 -8.27 2.45 -2.48
C VAL A 255 -9.72 2.73 -2.86
#